data_AF-A0A0M6XR22-F1
#
_entry.id   AF-A0A0M6XR22-F1
#
_cell.length_a   1.000
_cell.length_b   1.000
_cell.length_c   1.000
_cell.angle_alpha   90.00
_cell.angle_beta   90.00
_cell.angle_gamma   90.00
#
_symmetry.space_group_name_H-M   'P 1'
#
loop_
_entity.id
_entity.type
_entity.pdbx_description
1 polymer ?
#
loop_
_entity_poly.entity_id
_entity_poly.type
_entity_poly.pdbx_seq_one_letter_code
_entity_poly.pdbx_strand_id
1 'polypeptide(L)'
;MSCRARDSTGIKVEGEGEGEWHARKHGGPKRCVWRKIHLGIDEETLEVRAVEITGSHIGNALVLPDLLGQIPADEEVGSVTVDGAYDTRKCHDAIADRGAHAVIPPRKNAKP
;
A
#
# COMPACT_ATOMS: atom_id res chain seq x y z
N MET A 1 -15.67 -2.88 -10.82
CA MET A 1 -15.45 -1.59 -10.14
C MET A 1 -14.01 -1.12 -10.30
N SER A 2 -13.70 0.17 -10.45
CA SER A 2 -12.29 0.62 -10.57
C SER A 2 -11.66 0.79 -9.19
N CYS A 3 -10.57 0.07 -8.91
CA CYS A 3 -9.84 0.19 -7.65
C CYS A 3 -8.54 0.97 -7.86
N ARG A 4 -8.36 2.02 -7.06
CA ARG A 4 -7.13 2.80 -7.02
C ARG A 4 -6.33 2.41 -5.79
N ALA A 5 -5.22 1.73 -5.99
CA ALA A 5 -4.26 1.49 -4.93
C ALA A 5 -3.32 2.71 -4.83
N ARG A 6 -3.36 3.39 -3.69
CA ARG A 6 -2.52 4.56 -3.41
C ARG A 6 -1.19 4.10 -2.81
N ASP A 7 -0.10 4.63 -3.36
CA ASP A 7 1.28 4.36 -2.92
C ASP A 7 1.44 4.54 -1.40
N SER A 8 2.40 3.76 -0.87
CA SER A 8 2.91 3.79 0.48
C SER A 8 3.11 5.21 1.00
N THR A 9 2.18 5.68 1.83
CA THR A 9 2.43 6.90 2.59
C THR A 9 3.25 6.52 3.82
N GLY A 10 4.42 7.15 3.97
CA GLY A 10 5.25 6.99 5.15
C GLY A 10 4.54 7.56 6.38
N ILE A 11 4.20 6.71 7.33
CA ILE A 11 3.65 7.12 8.63
C ILE A 11 4.74 6.96 9.68
N LYS A 12 4.99 8.05 10.41
CA LYS A 12 5.87 8.04 11.56
C LYS A 12 5.11 7.41 12.72
N VAL A 13 5.56 6.25 13.18
CA VAL A 13 5.01 5.56 14.34
C VAL A 13 6.00 5.71 15.49
N GLU A 14 5.54 6.36 16.55
CA GLU A 14 6.26 6.37 17.82
C GLU A 14 5.97 5.03 18.53
N GLY A 15 7.01 4.29 18.93
CA GLY A 15 6.86 2.94 19.48
C GLY A 15 6.00 2.87 20.75
N GLU A 16 5.48 1.68 21.06
CA GLU A 16 4.63 1.43 22.23
C GLU A 16 5.30 1.88 23.54
N GLY A 17 4.60 2.76 24.25
CA GLY A 17 5.06 3.46 25.45
C GLY A 17 4.86 4.96 25.30
N GLU A 18 3.75 5.45 25.87
CA GLU A 18 3.40 6.86 26.14
C GLU A 18 3.73 7.86 25.00
N GLY A 19 2.73 8.21 24.19
CA GLY A 19 2.88 8.99 22.96
C GLY A 19 3.45 10.41 23.10
N GLU A 20 3.40 11.20 22.02
CA GLU A 20 3.96 12.56 21.88
C GLU A 20 3.71 13.50 23.08
N TRP A 21 2.57 13.34 23.77
CA TRP A 21 2.23 14.09 24.97
C TRP A 21 3.23 13.87 26.12
N HIS A 22 3.71 12.63 26.31
CA HIS A 22 4.64 12.28 27.39
C HIS A 22 6.07 12.72 27.08
N ALA A 23 6.48 12.65 25.80
CA ALA A 23 7.78 13.16 25.34
C ALA A 23 7.89 14.68 25.52
N ARG A 24 6.81 15.43 25.27
CA ARG A 24 6.73 16.88 25.55
C ARG A 24 6.82 17.21 27.04
N LYS A 25 6.44 16.29 27.92
CA LYS A 25 6.44 16.47 29.38
C LYS A 25 7.76 16.07 30.06
N HIS A 26 8.43 15.03 29.55
CA HIS A 26 9.55 14.40 30.26
C HIS A 26 10.89 14.37 29.51
N GLY A 27 10.98 14.97 28.31
CA GLY A 27 12.24 15.40 27.71
C GLY A 27 13.29 14.30 27.52
N GLY A 28 13.08 13.39 26.57
CA GLY A 28 14.09 12.43 26.14
C GLY A 28 13.98 12.11 24.64
N PRO A 29 15.10 11.91 23.92
CA PRO A 29 15.07 11.55 22.51
C PRO A 29 14.48 10.13 22.35
N LYS A 30 13.30 10.03 21.71
CA LYS A 30 12.66 8.76 21.37
C LYS A 30 13.00 8.29 19.96
N ARG A 31 13.20 6.99 19.81
CA ARG A 31 13.44 6.32 18.52
C ARG A 31 12.16 6.35 17.67
N CYS A 32 12.16 7.17 16.63
CA CYS A 32 11.09 7.22 15.64
C CYS A 32 11.23 6.05 14.68
N VAL A 33 10.15 5.29 14.46
CA VAL A 33 10.13 4.21 13.46
C VAL A 33 9.19 4.63 12.33
N TRP A 34 9.68 4.55 11.10
CA TRP A 34 8.86 4.78 9.91
C TRP A 34 8.17 3.49 9.49
N ARG A 35 6.87 3.56 9.24
CA ARG A 35 6.05 2.52 8.62
C ARG A 35 5.50 3.05 7.30
N LYS A 36 5.15 2.15 6.39
CA LYS A 36 4.49 2.45 5.12
C LYS A 36 3.05 2.00 5.22
N ILE A 37 2.09 2.83 4.81
CA ILE A 37 0.69 2.42 4.68
C ILE A 37 0.30 2.40 3.21
N HIS A 38 -0.24 1.27 2.77
CA HIS A 38 -0.81 1.04 1.45
C HIS A 38 -2.34 1.00 1.58
N LEU A 39 -3.03 1.75 0.73
CA LEU A 39 -4.50 1.85 0.76
C LEU A 39 -5.06 1.44 -0.60
N GLY A 40 -5.96 0.46 -0.60
CA GLY A 40 -6.85 0.17 -1.73
C GLY A 40 -8.15 0.94 -1.55
N ILE A 41 -8.47 1.85 -2.49
CA ILE A 41 -9.64 2.71 -2.42
C ILE A 41 -10.49 2.44 -3.66
N ASP A 42 -11.80 2.30 -3.48
CA ASP A 42 -12.74 2.26 -4.60
C ASP A 42 -12.87 3.66 -5.22
N GLU A 43 -12.74 3.77 -6.54
CA GLU A 43 -12.75 5.06 -7.23
C GLU A 43 -14.15 5.70 -7.30
N GLU A 44 -15.21 4.91 -7.27
CA GLU A 44 -16.59 5.38 -7.40
C GLU A 44 -17.18 5.80 -6.05
N THR A 45 -16.95 5.00 -5.01
CA THR A 45 -17.49 5.25 -3.66
C THR A 45 -16.50 5.97 -2.74
N LEU A 46 -15.22 6.04 -3.12
CA LEU A 46 -14.11 6.55 -2.28
C LEU A 46 -13.93 5.78 -0.96
N GLU A 47 -14.48 4.58 -0.86
CA GLU A 47 -14.36 3.73 0.32
C GLU A 47 -13.00 3.03 0.34
N VAL A 48 -12.40 2.93 1.53
CA VAL A 48 -11.19 2.15 1.73
C VAL A 48 -11.56 0.67 1.79
N ARG A 49 -11.09 -0.10 0.82
CA ARG A 49 -11.38 -1.54 0.65
C ARG A 49 -10.28 -2.45 1.18
N ALA A 50 -9.05 -1.95 1.23
CA ALA A 50 -7.92 -2.70 1.75
C ALA A 50 -6.90 -1.76 2.39
N VAL A 51 -6.25 -2.19 3.48
CA VAL A 51 -5.20 -1.42 4.16
C VAL A 51 -4.09 -2.36 4.56
N GLU A 52 -2.86 -2.04 4.18
CA GLU A 52 -1.70 -2.82 4.57
C GLU A 52 -0.61 -1.92 5.15
N ILE A 53 -0.10 -2.25 6.34
CA ILE A 53 0.91 -1.46 7.05
C ILE A 53 2.20 -2.25 7.14
N THR A 54 3.23 -1.81 6.42
CA THR A 54 4.51 -2.52 6.39
C THR A 54 5.66 -1.72 7.01
N GLY A 55 6.72 -2.43 7.41
CA GLY A 55 7.96 -1.78 7.84
C GLY A 55 8.64 -1.03 6.70
N SER A 56 9.43 0.00 7.02
CA SER A 56 10.19 0.78 6.02
C SER A 56 11.11 -0.04 5.12
N HIS A 57 11.56 -1.21 5.59
CA HIS A 57 12.43 -2.14 4.88
C HIS A 57 11.70 -3.09 3.91
N ILE A 58 10.36 -3.13 3.95
CA ILE A 58 9.58 -3.97 3.04
C ILE A 58 9.35 -3.21 1.72
N GLY A 59 9.68 -3.89 0.63
CA GLY A 59 9.48 -3.38 -0.73
C GLY A 59 8.01 -3.43 -1.13
N ASN A 60 7.55 -2.38 -1.81
CA ASN A 60 6.14 -2.17 -2.16
C ASN A 60 5.56 -3.33 -2.99
N ALA A 61 6.35 -3.90 -3.91
CA ALA A 61 5.92 -5.01 -4.77
C ALA A 61 5.58 -6.32 -4.02
N LEU A 62 6.04 -6.49 -2.78
CA LEU A 62 5.69 -7.67 -1.98
C LEU A 62 4.28 -7.58 -1.39
N VAL A 63 3.73 -6.37 -1.29
CA VAL A 63 2.55 -6.05 -0.48
C VAL A 63 1.25 -6.10 -1.28
N LEU A 64 1.32 -5.91 -2.60
CA LEU A 64 0.15 -5.85 -3.47
C LEU A 64 -0.72 -7.11 -3.44
N PRO A 65 -0.17 -8.34 -3.48
CA PRO A 65 -0.99 -9.55 -3.43
C PRO A 65 -1.76 -9.66 -2.11
N ASP A 66 -1.12 -9.32 -0.98
CA ASP A 66 -1.76 -9.34 0.33
C ASP A 66 -2.86 -8.28 0.44
N LEU A 67 -2.62 -7.08 -0.11
CA LEU A 67 -3.60 -6.00 -0.18
C LEU A 67 -4.83 -6.40 -1.01
N LEU A 68 -4.63 -6.98 -2.19
CA LEU A 68 -5.75 -7.48 -3.00
C LEU A 68 -6.47 -8.60 -2.27
N GLY A 69 -5.74 -9.49 -1.60
CA GLY A 69 -6.26 -10.58 -0.76
C GLY A 69 -7.31 -10.17 0.27
N GLN A 70 -7.24 -8.94 0.80
CA GLN A 70 -8.21 -8.41 1.76
C GLN A 70 -9.57 -8.10 1.14
N ILE A 71 -9.62 -7.84 -0.17
CA ILE A 71 -10.87 -7.59 -0.89
C ILE A 71 -11.58 -8.94 -1.11
N PRO A 72 -12.86 -9.09 -0.70
CA PRO A 72 -13.63 -10.31 -0.89
C PRO A 72 -13.62 -10.78 -2.36
N ALA A 73 -13.61 -12.10 -2.59
CA ALA A 73 -13.51 -12.66 -3.94
C ALA A 73 -14.79 -12.47 -4.77
N ASP A 74 -15.91 -12.24 -4.12
CA ASP A 74 -17.19 -11.87 -4.73
C ASP A 74 -17.25 -10.41 -5.17
N GLU A 75 -16.29 -9.59 -4.76
CA GLU A 75 -16.19 -8.18 -5.13
C GLU A 75 -15.32 -8.00 -6.39
N GLU A 76 -15.92 -7.51 -7.47
CA GLU A 76 -15.23 -7.40 -8.77
C GLU A 76 -14.30 -6.18 -8.84
N VAL A 77 -13.00 -6.45 -8.92
CA VAL A 77 -11.96 -5.45 -9.20
C VAL A 77 -11.76 -5.36 -10.71
N GLY A 78 -12.23 -4.28 -11.33
CA GLY A 78 -12.12 -4.02 -12.77
C GLY A 78 -10.76 -3.47 -13.19
N SER A 79 -10.14 -2.61 -12.37
CA SER A 79 -8.79 -2.09 -12.62
C SER A 79 -8.03 -1.84 -11.33
N VAL A 80 -6.71 -1.98 -11.38
CA VAL A 80 -5.78 -1.67 -10.29
C VAL A 80 -4.77 -0.66 -10.78
N THR A 81 -4.84 0.56 -10.26
CA THR A 81 -3.83 1.60 -10.55
C THR A 81 -2.78 1.63 -9.45
N VAL A 82 -1.50 1.46 -9.80
CA VAL A 82 -0.36 1.46 -8.87
C VAL A 82 0.86 2.15 -9.50
N ASP A 83 1.84 2.54 -8.70
CA ASP A 83 3.06 3.18 -9.21
C ASP A 83 4.04 2.17 -9.87
N GLY A 84 5.02 2.67 -10.64
CA GLY A 84 5.97 1.84 -11.39
C GLY A 84 6.87 0.91 -10.55
N ALA A 85 6.97 1.10 -9.23
CA ALA A 85 7.63 0.16 -8.33
C ALA A 85 6.91 -1.21 -8.30
N TYR A 86 5.61 -1.23 -8.59
CA TYR A 86 4.78 -2.42 -8.69
C TYR A 86 4.84 -3.10 -10.06
N ASP A 87 5.65 -2.62 -11.00
CA ASP A 87 5.80 -3.23 -12.33
C ASP A 87 6.62 -4.55 -12.30
N THR A 88 6.23 -5.49 -11.43
CA THR A 88 6.86 -6.81 -11.31
C THR A 88 5.88 -7.88 -11.79
N ARG A 89 6.41 -9.02 -12.29
CA ARG A 89 5.56 -10.13 -12.73
C ARG A 89 4.60 -10.58 -11.63
N LYS A 90 5.08 -10.72 -10.39
CA LYS A 90 4.25 -11.11 -9.24
C LYS A 90 3.05 -10.17 -9.01
N CYS A 91 3.24 -8.86 -9.22
CA CYS A 91 2.15 -7.89 -9.12
C CYS A 91 1.16 -8.04 -10.28
N HIS A 92 1.65 -8.21 -11.51
CA HIS A 92 0.80 -8.46 -12.67
C HIS A 92 0.00 -9.76 -12.52
N ASP A 93 0.62 -10.83 -12.04
CA ASP A 93 -0.03 -12.12 -11.78
C ASP A 93 -1.14 -11.96 -10.73
N ALA A 94 -0.88 -11.27 -9.60
CA ALA A 94 -1.88 -11.04 -8.56
C ALA A 94 -3.07 -10.18 -9.04
N ILE A 95 -2.82 -9.23 -9.94
CA ILE A 95 -3.88 -8.42 -10.56
C ILE A 95 -4.69 -9.30 -11.55
N ALA A 96 -4.01 -10.13 -12.34
CA ALA A 96 -4.64 -11.03 -13.30
C ALA A 96 -5.47 -12.14 -12.61
N ASP A 97 -5.02 -12.66 -11.47
CA ASP A 97 -5.76 -13.62 -10.64
C ASP A 97 -7.09 -13.05 -10.13
N ARG A 98 -7.17 -11.71 -10.00
CA ARG A 98 -8.40 -10.98 -9.69
C ARG A 98 -9.24 -10.62 -10.92
N GLY A 99 -8.78 -10.94 -12.11
CA GLY A 99 -9.43 -10.55 -13.37
C GLY A 99 -9.37 -9.03 -13.65
N ALA A 100 -8.50 -8.31 -12.95
CA ALA A 100 -8.43 -6.86 -13.02
C ALA A 100 -7.46 -6.37 -14.11
N HIS A 101 -7.70 -5.17 -14.63
CA HIS A 101 -6.75 -4.51 -15.53
C HIS A 101 -5.65 -3.76 -14.76
N ALA A 102 -4.38 -4.08 -15.04
CA ALA A 102 -3.24 -3.40 -14.42
C ALA A 102 -2.96 -2.05 -15.09
N VAL A 103 -3.03 -0.95 -14.34
CA VAL A 103 -2.63 0.40 -14.78
C VAL A 103 -1.35 0.79 -14.05
N ILE A 104 -0.20 0.39 -14.60
CA ILE A 104 1.12 0.61 -14.01
C ILE A 104 1.98 1.47 -14.94
N PRO A 105 2.46 2.65 -14.51
CA PRO A 105 3.39 3.44 -15.30
C PRO A 105 4.69 2.68 -15.54
N PRO A 106 5.24 2.68 -16.77
CA PRO A 106 6.49 2.02 -17.06
C PRO A 106 7.64 2.61 -16.22
N ARG A 107 8.53 1.74 -15.76
CA ARG A 107 9.74 2.14 -15.03
C ARG A 107 10.59 3.05 -15.93
N LYS A 108 11.35 3.99 -15.33
CA LYS A 108 12.28 4.87 -16.08
C LYS A 108 13.28 4.11 -16.98
N ASN A 109 13.54 2.83 -16.71
CA ASN A 109 14.44 1.97 -17.47
C ASN A 109 13.73 0.81 -18.21
N ALA A 110 12.40 0.86 -18.36
CA ALA A 110 11.67 -0.15 -19.10
C ALA A 110 12.09 -0.10 -20.58
N LYS A 111 12.47 -1.26 -21.14
CA LYS A 111 12.73 -1.43 -22.57
C LYS A 111 11.48 -2.04 -23.22
N PRO A 112 11.12 -1.60 -24.44
CA PRO A 112 9.98 -2.15 -25.18
C PRO A 112 10.18 -3.63 -25.55
#